data_AF-A0A644V3W2-F1
#
_entry.id   AF-A0A644V3W2-F1
#
_cell.length_a   1.000
_cell.length_b   1.000
_cell.length_c   1.000
_cell.angle_alpha   90.00
_cell.angle_beta   90.00
_cell.angle_gamma   90.00
#
_symmetry.space_group_name_H-M   'P 1'
#
loop_
_entity.id
_entity.type
_entity.pdbx_description
1 polymer ?
#
loop_
_entity_poly.entity_id
_entity_poly.type
_entity_poly.pdbx_seq_one_letter_code
_entity_poly.pdbx_strand_id
1 'polypeptide(L)' 'MKKLANAEKIGLRDKTTEKLIAVYPFKAEGTDEEISEAVRDWYYKQSCAAEDKLLTAYVDGLTAAELKTHK' A
#
# COMPACT_ATOMS: atom_id res chain seq x y z
N MET A 1 13.97 -3.15 3.40
CA MET A 1 12.53 -3.34 3.13
C MET A 1 11.88 -3.82 4.42
N LYS A 2 10.91 -3.07 4.97
CA LYS A 2 10.14 -3.53 6.13
C LYS A 2 9.22 -4.66 5.66
N LYS A 3 9.02 -5.69 6.50
CA LYS A 3 8.07 -6.77 6.23
C LYS A 3 6.64 -6.22 6.27
N LEU A 4 5.93 -6.30 5.14
CA LEU A 4 4.51 -6.00 4.98
C LEU A 4 3.67 -6.91 5.89
N ALA A 5 4.08 -8.16 6.07
CA ALA A 5 3.38 -9.13 6.92
C ALA A 5 3.28 -8.70 8.41
N ASN A 6 4.14 -7.78 8.87
CA ASN A 6 4.10 -7.23 10.22
C ASN A 6 3.47 -5.83 10.29
N ALA A 7 3.03 -5.28 9.16
CA ALA A 7 2.43 -3.96 9.14
C ALA A 7 0.95 -4.03 9.51
N GLU A 8 0.54 -3.20 10.47
CA GLU A 8 -0.88 -3.08 10.86
C GLU A 8 -1.75 -2.58 9.71
N LYS A 9 -1.18 -1.75 8.82
CA LYS A 9 -1.85 -1.25 7.63
C LYS A 9 -0.90 -1.28 6.44
N ILE A 10 -1.45 -1.49 5.26
CA ILE A 10 -0.72 -1.44 4.01
C ILE A 10 -1.22 -0.25 3.19
N GLY A 11 -0.30 0.50 2.62
CA GLY A 11 -0.58 1.63 1.77
C GLY A 11 0.07 1.47 0.41
N LEU A 12 -0.55 2.06 -0.60
CA LEU A 12 0.06 2.29 -1.90
C LEU A 12 0.66 3.69 -1.90
N ARG A 13 1.97 3.82 -2.08
CA ARG A 13 2.67 5.10 -2.19
C ARG A 13 3.17 5.32 -3.60
N ASP A 14 3.20 6.57 -4.03
CA ASP A 14 3.79 6.95 -5.31
C ASP A 14 5.32 7.04 -5.16
N LYS A 15 6.08 6.37 -6.03
CA LYS A 15 7.55 6.39 -6.00
C LYS A 15 8.12 7.76 -6.38
N THR A 16 7.36 8.56 -7.13
CA THR A 16 7.82 9.86 -7.65
C THR A 16 7.59 10.98 -6.64
N THR A 17 6.45 10.95 -5.95
CA THR A 17 6.05 12.00 -5.01
C THR A 17 6.11 11.56 -3.55
N GLU A 18 6.36 10.28 -3.27
CA GLU A 18 6.37 9.66 -1.94
C GLU A 18 5.04 9.80 -1.17
N LYS A 19 4.00 10.26 -1.87
CA LYS A 19 2.67 10.48 -1.29
C LYS A 19 1.89 9.17 -1.22
N LEU A 20 1.12 9.04 -0.15
CA LEU A 20 0.14 7.97 0.01
C LEU A 20 -0.99 8.16 -1.01
N ILE A 21 -1.11 7.21 -1.94
CA ILE A 21 -2.14 7.18 -2.97
C ILE A 21 -3.42 6.55 -2.41
N ALA A 22 -3.28 5.39 -1.76
CA ALA A 22 -4.40 4.61 -1.26
C ALA A 22 -4.00 3.81 -0.01
N VAL A 23 -4.97 3.50 0.83
CA VAL A 23 -4.79 2.64 2.01
C VAL A 23 -5.61 1.39 1.78
N TYR A 24 -4.96 0.24 1.87
CA TYR A 24 -5.62 -1.05 1.77
C TYR A 24 -6.53 -1.23 3.01
N PRO A 25 -7.85 -1.39 2.82
CA PRO A 25 -8.79 -1.43 3.94
C PRO A 25 -8.85 -2.80 4.62
N PHE A 26 -8.31 -3.84 3.99
CA PHE A 26 -8.32 -5.20 4.52
C PHE A 26 -7.03 -5.50 5.29
N LYS A 27 -7.10 -6.54 6.11
CA LYS A 27 -5.94 -7.04 6.84
C LYS A 27 -4.96 -7.69 5.86
N ALA A 28 -3.69 -7.33 5.98
CA ALA A 28 -2.63 -7.94 5.21
C ALA A 28 -2.25 -9.27 5.86
N GLU A 29 -2.57 -10.37 5.20
CA GLU A 29 -2.30 -11.72 5.68
C GLU A 29 -1.61 -12.51 4.57
N GLY A 30 -0.56 -13.25 4.93
CA GLY A 30 0.28 -13.97 3.97
C GLY A 30 1.70 -13.41 3.90
N THR A 31 2.39 -13.75 2.81
CA THR A 31 3.73 -13.28 2.51
C THR A 31 3.74 -11.86 1.95
N ASP A 32 4.89 -11.20 1.98
CA ASP A 32 5.06 -9.86 1.42
C ASP A 32 4.61 -9.77 -0.06
N GLU A 33 4.85 -10.83 -0.84
CA GLU A 33 4.44 -10.95 -2.24
C GLU A 33 2.92 -11.05 -2.39
N GLU A 34 2.26 -11.92 -1.61
CA GLU A 34 0.80 -12.06 -1.61
C GLU A 34 0.10 -10.77 -1.20
N ILE A 35 0.62 -10.10 -0.16
CA ILE A 35 0.10 -8.82 0.29
C ILE A 35 0.24 -7.76 -0.80
N SER A 36 1.41 -7.70 -1.44
CA SER A 36 1.67 -6.76 -2.53
C SER A 36 0.70 -6.97 -3.70
N GLU A 37 0.51 -8.21 -4.12
CA GLU A 37 -0.41 -8.55 -5.20
C GLU A 37 -1.86 -8.22 -4.85
N ALA A 38 -2.32 -8.59 -3.64
CA ALA A 38 -3.67 -8.31 -3.18
C ALA A 38 -3.98 -6.80 -3.14
N VAL A 39 -3.03 -5.99 -2.67
CA VAL A 39 -3.19 -4.53 -2.61
C VAL A 39 -3.24 -3.93 -4.01
N ARG A 40 -2.38 -4.40 -4.93
CA ARG A 40 -2.33 -3.91 -6.31
C ARG A 40 -3.60 -4.30 -7.07
N ASP A 41 -4.07 -5.54 -6.94
CA ASP A 41 -5.31 -6.03 -7.56
C ASP A 41 -6.54 -5.27 -7.04
N TRP A 42 -6.62 -5.05 -5.72
CA TRP A 42 -7.68 -4.24 -5.13
C TRP A 42 -7.69 -2.80 -5.65
N TYR A 43 -6.52 -2.16 -5.71
CA TYR A 43 -6.40 -0.79 -6.20
C TYR A 43 -6.71 -0.69 -7.70
N TYR A 44 -6.27 -1.69 -8.47
CA TYR A 44 -6.57 -1.83 -9.89
C TYR A 44 -8.08 -1.88 -10.15
N LYS A 45 -8.81 -2.69 -9.35
CA LYS A 45 -10.28 -2.80 -9.41
C LYS A 45 -11.00 -1.50 -9.04
N GLN A 46 -10.34 -0.57 -8.38
CA GLN A 46 -10.96 0.67 -7.89
C GLN A 46 -11.21 1.69 -9.01
N SER A 47 -10.32 1.77 -10.01
CA SER A 47 -10.50 2.68 -11.16
C SER A 47 -9.57 2.35 -12.32
N CYS A 48 -9.99 2.62 -13.56
CA CYS A 48 -9.13 2.45 -14.73
C CYS A 48 -7.88 3.37 -14.70
N ALA A 49 -7.97 4.53 -14.03
CA ALA A 49 -6.82 5.41 -13.80
C ALA A 49 -5.78 4.83 -12.80
N ALA A 50 -6.11 3.74 -12.10
CA ALA A 50 -5.21 3.08 -11.18
C ALA A 50 -4.09 2.31 -11.88
N GLU A 51 -4.29 1.88 -13.14
CA GLU A 51 -3.29 1.14 -13.92
C GLU A 51 -2.02 1.98 -14.13
N ASP A 52 -2.20 3.23 -14.56
CA ASP A 52 -1.11 4.20 -14.76
C ASP A 52 -0.41 4.53 -13.44
N LYS A 53 -1.20 4.71 -12.37
CA LYS A 53 -0.69 4.96 -11.01
C LYS A 53 0.07 3.76 -10.46
N LEU A 54 -0.31 2.53 -10.80
CA LEU A 54 0.36 1.32 -10.33
C LEU A 54 1.76 1.14 -10.93
N LEU A 55 2.04 1.72 -12.10
CA LEU A 55 3.38 1.73 -12.70
C LEU A 55 4.36 2.54 -11.84
N THR A 56 3.91 3.69 -11.33
CA THR A 56 4.70 4.57 -10.47
C THR A 56 4.50 4.29 -8.98
N ALA A 57 3.59 3.41 -8.58
CA ALA A 57 3.33 3.11 -7.18
C ALA A 57 4.12 1.90 -6.65
N TYR A 58 4.27 1.85 -5.32
CA TYR A 58 4.77 0.71 -4.58
C TYR A 58 3.92 0.46 -3.33
N VAL A 59 3.86 -0.80 -2.93
CA VAL A 59 3.18 -1.24 -1.72
C VAL A 59 4.14 -1.07 -0.55
N ASP A 60 3.70 -0.37 0.49
CA ASP A 60 4.49 -0.10 1.68
C ASP A 60 3.69 -0.34 2.96
N GLY A 61 4.39 -0.82 3.99
CA GLY A 61 3.81 -1.11 5.30
C GLY A 61 3.70 0.17 6.12
N LEU A 62 2.47 0.67 6.30
CA LEU A 62 2.19 1.78 7.19
C LEU A 62 2.28 1.31 8.64
N THR A 63 3.34 1.73 9.32
CA THR A 63 3.43 1.54 10.77
C THR A 63 2.51 2.51 11.51
N ALA A 64 1.86 2.07 12.59
CA ALA A 64 1.04 2.94 13.45
C ALA A 64 1.81 4.14 14.03
N ALA A 65 3.15 4.07 14.05
CA ALA A 65 4.03 5.18 14.40
C ALA A 65 3.95 6.37 13.40
N GLU A 66 3.76 6.12 12.10
CA GLU A 66 3.60 7.20 11.10
C GLU A 66 2.20 7.83 11.17
N LEU A 67 1.17 7.04 11.50
CA LEU A 67 -0.20 7.54 11.70
C LEU A 67 -0.35 8.39 12.97
N LYS A 68 0.59 8.29 13.93
CA LYS A 68 0.57 9.04 15.19
C LYS A 68 1.34 10.37 15.15
N THR A 69 2.10 10.66 14.09
CA THR A 69 2.89 11.91 14.00
C THR A 69 2.13 13.10 13.40
N HIS A 70 0.85 12.92 13.06
CA HIS A 70 -0.08 14.00 12.75
C HIS A 70 -1.04 14.22 13.93
N LYS A 71 -0.53 14.71 15.05
CA LYS A 71 -1.35 15.34 16.10
C LYS A 71 -0.81 16.72 16.42
#